data_AF-A0A938PMC1-F1
#
_entry.id   AF-A0A938PMC1-F1
#
_cell.length_a   1.000
_cell.length_b   1.000
_cell.length_c   1.000
_cell.angle_alpha   90.00
_cell.angle_beta   90.00
_cell.angle_gamma   90.00
#
_symmetry.space_group_name_H-M   'P 1'
#
loop_
_entity.id
_entity.type
_entity.pdbx_description
1 polymer ?
#
loop_
_entity_poly.entity_id
_entity_poly.type
_entity_poly.pdbx_seq_one_letter_code
_entity_poly.pdbx_strand_id
1 'polypeptide(L)'
;MIHAAPPALFASREALIQAFAEGLRRQAALPGIGTFILTLANASADPHLWVSLRPQLADRFSALAEQCRQSLRAGQPLSVPEDDLAVFLKLALLGLDELETTQIRQEGPWEIQYNPLRALRPARASTQKCADAVPPPFSETGFHFNKPFLRPEILWEGELLRHPVRLLYNKFPFVPLHGLLVPVPERGLPQAIEQEWHLFAWHLCQTLGGHIPGFKMAYNSYGAQASVNHLHFQTCVRDTPLPVESTHWQHHGGQTAYPVPCHCFTAPLDAWFFIDHLQQARQPYNMIYTPGRLYCLPRQPQGSHPQPAWSPGYAWYEMAGGMTAYNRVDFDRLSAADLHDALAQVA
;
A
#
# COMPACT_ATOMS: atom_id res chain seq x y z
N MET A 1 -24.73 9.36 20.22
CA MET A 1 -23.60 10.31 20.09
C MET A 1 -23.73 10.98 18.74
N ILE A 2 -23.77 12.31 18.71
CA ILE A 2 -23.78 13.08 17.46
C ILE A 2 -22.37 12.94 16.88
N HIS A 3 -22.21 12.16 15.82
CA HIS A 3 -20.95 12.10 15.08
C HIS A 3 -20.74 13.48 14.45
N ALA A 4 -19.66 14.16 14.83
CA ALA A 4 -19.24 15.37 14.11
C ALA A 4 -19.08 15.02 12.62
N ALA A 5 -19.50 15.92 11.74
CA ALA A 5 -19.31 15.73 10.30
C ALA A 5 -17.81 15.46 10.02
N PRO A 6 -17.48 14.52 9.13
CA PRO A 6 -16.09 14.25 8.80
C PRO A 6 -15.42 15.50 8.21
N PRO A 7 -14.09 15.65 8.35
CA PRO A 7 -13.35 16.72 7.67
C PRO A 7 -13.66 16.75 6.17
N ALA A 8 -13.55 17.92 5.52
CA ALA A 8 -13.96 18.11 4.12
C ALA A 8 -13.35 17.08 3.15
N LEU A 9 -12.09 16.69 3.35
CA LEU A 9 -11.40 15.66 2.56
C LEU A 9 -12.10 14.30 2.59
N PHE A 10 -12.78 13.99 3.70
CA PHE A 10 -13.48 12.74 3.94
C PHE A 10 -15.01 12.86 3.88
N ALA A 11 -15.53 14.00 3.41
CA ALA A 11 -16.97 14.26 3.34
C ALA A 11 -17.68 13.42 2.27
N SER A 12 -16.99 13.12 1.17
CA SER A 12 -17.48 12.22 0.12
C SER A 12 -16.31 11.59 -0.64
N ARG A 13 -16.62 10.60 -1.49
CA ARG A 13 -15.65 10.02 -2.42
C ARG A 13 -15.09 11.04 -3.39
N GLU A 14 -15.93 11.91 -3.93
CA GLU A 14 -15.55 12.95 -4.89
C GLU A 14 -14.61 13.97 -4.23
N ALA A 15 -14.90 14.35 -2.98
CA ALA A 15 -14.03 15.24 -2.21
C ALA A 15 -12.63 14.64 -2.01
N LEU A 16 -12.55 13.34 -1.68
CA LEU A 16 -11.26 12.65 -1.56
C LEU A 16 -10.52 12.57 -2.90
N ILE A 17 -11.21 12.20 -3.99
CA ILE A 17 -10.61 12.14 -5.34
C ILE A 17 -10.06 13.51 -5.74
N GLN A 18 -10.84 14.58 -5.56
CA GLN A 18 -10.42 15.93 -5.88
C GLN A 18 -9.20 16.37 -5.06
N ALA A 19 -9.22 16.15 -3.75
CA ALA A 19 -8.12 16.54 -2.88
C ALA A 19 -6.84 15.73 -3.17
N PHE A 20 -6.98 14.44 -3.47
CA PHE A 20 -5.88 13.56 -3.88
C PHE A 20 -5.27 14.02 -5.21
N ALA A 21 -6.08 14.29 -6.22
CA ALA A 21 -5.61 14.80 -7.50
C ALA A 21 -4.91 16.16 -7.36
N GLU A 22 -5.48 17.06 -6.56
CA GLU A 22 -4.95 18.41 -6.37
C GLU A 22 -3.63 18.39 -5.57
N GLY A 23 -3.49 17.50 -4.59
CA GLY A 23 -2.21 17.31 -3.92
C GLY A 23 -1.13 16.75 -4.86
N LEU A 24 -1.46 15.81 -5.76
CA LEU A 24 -0.52 15.34 -6.78
C LEU A 24 -0.10 16.43 -7.77
N ARG A 25 -1.01 17.33 -8.17
CA ARG A 25 -0.64 18.51 -8.99
C ARG A 25 0.36 19.41 -8.27
N ARG A 26 0.18 19.64 -6.97
CA ARG A 26 1.15 20.38 -6.15
C ARG A 26 2.49 19.64 -6.09
N GLN A 27 2.49 18.31 -5.92
CA GLN A 27 3.72 17.50 -5.92
C GLN A 27 4.49 17.59 -7.24
N ALA A 28 3.78 17.54 -8.37
CA ALA A 28 4.36 17.66 -9.71
C ALA A 28 5.11 19.00 -9.92
N ALA A 29 4.69 20.04 -9.21
CA ALA A 29 5.31 21.36 -9.24
C ALA A 29 6.58 21.44 -8.38
N LEU A 30 6.74 20.59 -7.37
CA LEU A 30 7.92 20.58 -6.51
C LEU A 30 9.16 20.05 -7.26
N PRO A 31 10.35 20.64 -7.03
CA PRO A 31 11.59 20.09 -7.52
C PRO A 31 11.96 18.83 -6.73
N GLY A 32 12.45 17.80 -7.42
CA GLY A 32 13.00 16.61 -6.77
C GLY A 32 12.62 15.31 -7.47
N ILE A 33 13.55 14.36 -7.46
CA ILE A 33 13.33 13.03 -8.02
C ILE A 33 12.24 12.27 -7.23
N GLY A 34 12.22 12.40 -5.90
CA GLY A 34 11.28 11.69 -5.05
C GLY A 34 9.82 12.07 -5.29
N THR A 35 9.51 13.38 -5.35
CA THR A 35 8.16 13.89 -5.62
C THR A 35 7.73 13.61 -7.06
N PHE A 36 8.67 13.65 -8.02
CA PHE A 36 8.44 13.23 -9.40
C PHE A 36 8.04 11.75 -9.47
N ILE A 37 8.80 10.84 -8.85
CA ILE A 37 8.50 9.40 -8.86
C ILE A 37 7.14 9.13 -8.20
N LEU A 38 6.88 9.74 -7.04
CA LEU A 38 5.61 9.60 -6.32
C LEU A 38 4.43 9.98 -7.22
N THR A 39 4.54 11.14 -7.87
CA THR A 39 3.47 11.65 -8.73
C THR A 39 3.30 10.80 -9.98
N LEU A 40 4.40 10.42 -10.63
CA LEU A 40 4.38 9.54 -11.79
C LEU A 40 3.73 8.19 -11.48
N ALA A 41 4.05 7.61 -10.32
CA ALA A 41 3.49 6.33 -9.90
C ALA A 41 1.98 6.40 -9.67
N ASN A 42 1.53 7.42 -8.93
CA ASN A 42 0.11 7.64 -8.72
C ASN A 42 -0.64 7.98 -10.01
N ALA A 43 -0.06 8.80 -10.89
CA ALA A 43 -0.64 9.09 -12.20
C ALA A 43 -0.73 7.84 -13.08
N SER A 44 0.30 6.98 -13.11
CA SER A 44 0.29 5.76 -13.91
C SER A 44 -0.73 4.72 -13.48
N ALA A 45 -1.27 4.84 -12.26
CA ALA A 45 -2.29 3.96 -11.70
C ALA A 45 -3.74 4.43 -11.97
N ASP A 46 -3.92 5.63 -12.54
CA ASP A 46 -5.23 6.23 -12.78
C ASP A 46 -5.26 6.90 -14.18
N PRO A 47 -6.11 6.44 -15.11
CA PRO A 47 -6.16 6.98 -16.47
C PRO A 47 -6.43 8.49 -16.57
N HIS A 48 -7.24 9.05 -15.67
CA HIS A 48 -7.56 10.47 -15.67
C HIS A 48 -6.39 11.32 -15.17
N LEU A 49 -5.74 10.88 -14.09
CA LEU A 49 -4.53 11.53 -13.59
C LEU A 49 -3.39 11.41 -14.59
N TRP A 50 -3.25 10.27 -15.27
CA TRP A 50 -2.25 10.07 -16.31
C TRP A 50 -2.38 11.13 -17.39
N VAL A 51 -3.55 11.26 -18.03
CA VAL A 51 -3.80 12.25 -19.08
C VAL A 51 -3.55 13.67 -18.59
N SER A 52 -4.01 13.99 -17.37
CA SER A 52 -3.86 15.32 -16.77
C SER A 52 -2.42 15.70 -16.44
N LEU A 53 -1.63 14.79 -15.88
CA LEU A 53 -0.30 15.08 -15.31
C LEU A 53 0.85 14.75 -16.25
N ARG A 54 0.63 13.90 -17.27
CA ARG A 54 1.70 13.40 -18.14
C ARG A 54 2.53 14.49 -18.83
N PRO A 55 1.96 15.60 -19.37
CA PRO A 55 2.74 16.66 -19.99
C PRO A 55 3.71 17.31 -18.99
N GLN A 56 3.20 17.72 -17.82
CA GLN A 56 4.01 18.32 -16.76
C GLN A 56 5.10 17.36 -16.25
N LEU A 57 4.77 16.08 -16.13
CA LEU A 57 5.74 15.05 -15.72
C LEU A 57 6.82 14.82 -16.79
N ALA A 58 6.51 14.93 -18.07
CA ALA A 58 7.49 14.83 -19.16
C ALA A 58 8.52 15.98 -19.10
N ASP A 59 8.03 17.21 -18.92
CA ASP A 59 8.89 18.38 -18.77
C ASP A 59 9.77 18.25 -17.53
N ARG A 60 9.17 17.80 -16.41
CA ARG A 60 9.89 17.59 -15.16
C ARG A 60 10.98 16.53 -15.30
N PHE A 61 10.68 15.42 -15.95
CA PHE A 61 11.63 14.35 -16.20
C PHE A 61 12.83 14.87 -17.01
N SER A 62 12.58 15.61 -18.08
CA SER A 62 13.62 16.21 -18.92
C SER A 62 14.52 17.16 -18.13
N ALA A 63 13.92 18.02 -17.31
CA ALA A 63 14.66 18.96 -16.45
C ALA A 63 15.51 18.22 -15.41
N LEU A 64 14.96 17.23 -14.72
CA LEU A 64 15.69 16.42 -13.72
C LEU A 64 16.84 15.64 -14.36
N ALA A 65 16.61 15.04 -15.54
CA ALA A 65 17.64 14.30 -16.26
C ALA A 65 18.79 15.21 -16.67
N GLU A 66 18.50 16.43 -17.13
CA GLU A 66 19.53 17.41 -17.47
C GLU A 66 20.31 17.89 -16.24
N GLN A 67 19.63 18.15 -15.13
CA GLN A 67 20.29 18.48 -13.86
C GLN A 67 21.24 17.36 -13.42
N CYS A 68 20.80 16.10 -13.46
CA CYS A 68 21.68 14.97 -13.14
C CYS A 68 22.89 14.90 -14.07
N ARG A 69 22.70 15.07 -15.39
CA ARG A 69 23.82 15.10 -16.36
C ARG A 69 24.81 16.21 -16.06
N GLN A 70 24.34 17.41 -15.74
CA GLN A 70 25.19 18.56 -15.42
C GLN A 70 26.00 18.32 -14.15
N SER A 71 25.38 17.84 -13.08
CA SER A 71 26.07 17.50 -11.84
C SER A 71 27.15 16.44 -12.06
N LEU A 72 26.82 15.35 -12.77
CA LEU A 72 27.77 14.29 -13.07
C LEU A 72 28.94 14.76 -13.96
N ARG A 73 28.68 15.57 -14.99
CA ARG A 73 29.73 16.17 -15.84
C ARG A 73 30.66 17.09 -15.04
N ALA A 74 30.14 17.77 -14.02
CA ALA A 74 30.90 18.60 -13.11
C ALA A 74 31.58 17.82 -11.97
N GLY A 75 31.47 16.49 -11.95
CA GLY A 75 32.02 15.64 -10.88
C GLY A 75 31.33 15.83 -9.53
N GLN A 76 30.13 16.41 -9.50
CA GLN A 76 29.37 16.67 -8.27
C GLN A 76 28.51 15.46 -7.88
N PRO A 77 28.37 15.16 -6.58
CA PRO A 77 27.48 14.11 -6.11
C PRO A 77 26.00 14.49 -6.35
N LEU A 78 25.17 13.47 -6.56
CA LEU A 78 23.71 13.64 -6.63
C LEU A 78 23.14 13.53 -5.22
N SER A 79 22.60 14.62 -4.68
CA SER A 79 21.96 14.65 -3.35
C SER A 79 20.52 14.13 -3.42
N VAL A 80 20.37 12.84 -3.70
CA VAL A 80 19.08 12.14 -3.85
C VAL A 80 19.17 10.81 -3.11
N PRO A 81 18.12 10.35 -2.40
CA PRO A 81 18.11 9.01 -1.82
C PRO A 81 18.43 7.93 -2.86
N GLU A 82 19.26 6.95 -2.50
CA GLU A 82 19.76 5.93 -3.44
C GLU A 82 18.64 5.17 -4.15
N ASP A 83 17.57 4.82 -3.42
CA ASP A 83 16.41 4.12 -3.99
C ASP A 83 15.71 4.95 -5.07
N ASP A 84 15.55 6.26 -4.83
CA ASP A 84 14.90 7.16 -5.77
C ASP A 84 15.78 7.37 -7.01
N LEU A 85 17.09 7.52 -6.81
CA LEU A 85 18.05 7.63 -7.89
C LEU A 85 18.06 6.36 -8.75
N ALA A 86 18.05 5.17 -8.13
CA ALA A 86 18.03 3.90 -8.85
C ALA A 86 16.77 3.75 -9.72
N VAL A 87 15.59 4.11 -9.21
CA VAL A 87 14.34 4.10 -9.99
C VAL A 87 14.41 5.11 -11.13
N PHE A 88 14.89 6.32 -10.87
CA PHE A 88 14.98 7.37 -11.87
C PHE A 88 15.93 7.02 -13.01
N LEU A 89 17.08 6.42 -12.71
CA LEU A 89 18.04 5.97 -13.72
C LEU A 89 17.49 4.81 -14.56
N LYS A 90 16.79 3.83 -13.95
CA LYS A 90 16.10 2.77 -14.70
C LYS A 90 15.04 3.35 -15.62
N LEU A 91 14.27 4.33 -15.16
CA LEU A 91 13.27 5.02 -15.97
C LEU A 91 13.91 5.80 -17.12
N ALA A 92 15.08 6.40 -16.90
CA ALA A 92 15.83 7.09 -17.95
C ALA A 92 16.40 6.14 -19.01
N LEU A 93 16.72 4.90 -18.64
CA LEU A 93 17.12 3.86 -19.59
C LEU A 93 15.92 3.27 -20.33
N LEU A 94 14.79 3.06 -19.65
CA LEU A 94 13.54 2.58 -20.25
C LEU A 94 12.97 3.59 -21.26
N GLY A 95 13.08 4.88 -20.94
CA GLY A 95 12.36 5.94 -21.63
C GLY A 95 10.99 6.17 -21.00
N LEU A 96 10.67 7.42 -20.68
CA LEU A 96 9.40 7.76 -20.06
C LEU A 96 8.21 7.51 -21.01
N ASP A 97 8.42 7.61 -22.32
CA ASP A 97 7.37 7.40 -23.33
C ASP A 97 6.99 5.93 -23.52
N GLU A 98 7.90 5.02 -23.18
CA GLU A 98 7.68 3.57 -23.17
C GLU A 98 7.02 3.09 -21.85
N LEU A 99 6.82 3.98 -20.88
CA LEU A 99 6.18 3.62 -19.62
C LEU A 99 4.67 3.45 -19.81
N GLU A 100 4.23 2.19 -19.80
CA GLU A 100 2.80 1.83 -19.78
C GLU A 100 2.13 2.21 -18.44
N THR A 101 0.84 2.54 -18.49
CA THR A 101 0.01 2.64 -17.29
C THR A 101 -0.23 1.27 -16.68
N THR A 102 -0.63 1.26 -15.41
CA THR A 102 -1.09 0.05 -14.74
C THR A 102 -2.20 -0.61 -15.55
N GLN A 103 -2.08 -1.92 -15.76
CA GLN A 103 -3.10 -2.76 -16.39
C GLN A 103 -3.56 -3.82 -15.41
N ILE A 104 -4.85 -4.15 -15.43
CA ILE A 104 -5.44 -5.17 -14.57
C ILE A 104 -6.20 -6.15 -15.45
N ARG A 105 -6.07 -7.45 -15.17
CA ARG A 105 -6.92 -8.50 -15.72
C ARG A 105 -7.42 -9.42 -14.62
N GLN A 106 -8.57 -10.03 -14.86
CA GLN A 106 -9.11 -11.08 -13.99
C GLN A 106 -8.59 -12.43 -14.47
N GLU A 107 -8.32 -13.33 -13.54
CA GLU A 107 -7.87 -14.68 -13.80
C GLU A 107 -8.52 -15.63 -12.79
N GLY A 108 -9.63 -16.26 -13.20
CA GLY A 108 -10.50 -16.99 -12.28
C GLY A 108 -11.05 -16.06 -11.18
N PRO A 109 -10.90 -16.41 -9.89
CA PRO A 109 -11.34 -15.54 -8.79
C PRO A 109 -10.33 -14.43 -8.45
N TRP A 110 -9.16 -14.41 -9.10
CA TRP A 110 -8.06 -13.51 -8.76
C TRP A 110 -8.00 -12.29 -9.69
N GLU A 111 -7.36 -11.22 -9.21
CA GLU A 111 -6.96 -10.11 -10.06
C GLU A 111 -5.45 -10.05 -10.18
N ILE A 112 -4.95 -9.77 -11.39
CA ILE A 112 -3.53 -9.59 -11.67
C ILE A 112 -3.34 -8.18 -12.21
N GLN A 113 -2.32 -7.50 -11.69
CA GLN A 113 -1.92 -6.17 -12.08
C GLN A 113 -0.52 -6.20 -12.70
N TYR A 114 -0.37 -5.61 -13.89
CA TYR A 114 0.93 -5.20 -14.42
C TYR A 114 1.21 -3.76 -13.95
N ASN A 115 2.29 -3.58 -13.20
CA ASN A 115 2.69 -2.27 -12.65
C ASN A 115 4.17 -2.00 -12.93
N PRO A 116 4.50 -1.50 -14.14
CA PRO A 116 5.88 -1.39 -14.60
C PRO A 116 6.72 -0.43 -13.76
N LEU A 117 6.14 0.69 -13.31
CA LEU A 117 6.90 1.64 -12.50
C LEU A 117 7.23 1.07 -11.12
N ARG A 118 6.29 0.34 -10.49
CA ARG A 118 6.53 -0.35 -9.22
C ARG A 118 7.61 -1.41 -9.35
N ALA A 119 7.70 -2.10 -10.49
CA ALA A 119 8.74 -3.09 -10.76
C ALA A 119 10.17 -2.49 -10.80
N LEU A 120 10.31 -1.18 -11.03
CA LEU A 120 11.63 -0.51 -11.00
C LEU A 120 12.19 -0.36 -9.58
N ARG A 121 11.33 -0.43 -8.56
CA ARG A 121 11.72 -0.26 -7.16
C ARG A 121 12.79 -1.29 -6.76
N PRO A 122 13.84 -0.88 -6.02
CA PRO A 122 14.77 -1.83 -5.41
C PRO A 122 14.03 -2.84 -4.52
N ALA A 123 14.43 -4.11 -4.58
CA ALA A 123 13.90 -5.12 -3.68
C ALA A 123 14.26 -4.73 -2.24
N ARG A 124 13.26 -4.48 -1.39
CA ARG A 124 13.47 -4.21 0.03
C ARG A 124 13.05 -5.42 0.83
N ALA A 125 13.99 -6.05 1.53
CA ALA A 125 13.79 -6.97 2.66
C ALA A 125 12.76 -8.12 2.53
N SER A 126 12.11 -8.32 1.38
CA SER A 126 11.08 -9.36 1.21
C SER A 126 11.66 -10.78 1.26
N THR A 127 12.97 -10.90 1.09
CA THR A 127 13.77 -12.12 1.27
C THR A 127 14.43 -12.21 2.65
N GLN A 128 14.34 -11.17 3.48
CA GLN A 128 14.92 -11.21 4.82
C GLN A 128 14.06 -12.11 5.70
N LYS A 129 14.64 -13.25 6.10
CA LYS A 129 14.01 -14.20 7.02
C LYS A 129 13.65 -13.47 8.31
N CYS A 130 12.36 -13.48 8.63
CA CYS A 130 11.86 -13.06 9.94
C CYS A 130 11.85 -14.30 10.83
N ALA A 131 12.86 -14.44 11.70
CA ALA A 131 13.01 -15.60 12.58
C ALA A 131 12.04 -15.58 13.76
N ASP A 132 11.74 -14.39 14.29
CA ASP A 132 10.80 -14.15 15.39
C ASP A 132 9.84 -13.03 14.98
N ALA A 133 8.54 -13.33 14.86
CA ALA A 133 7.51 -12.37 14.44
C ALA A 133 7.18 -11.29 15.50
N VAL A 134 8.14 -10.96 16.36
CA VAL A 134 8.01 -9.93 17.39
C VAL A 134 8.40 -8.58 16.78
N PRO A 135 7.48 -7.59 16.71
CA PRO A 135 7.81 -6.28 16.20
C PRO A 135 8.90 -5.61 17.06
N PRO A 136 9.95 -5.02 16.46
CA PRO A 136 10.91 -4.24 17.20
C PRO A 136 10.26 -2.97 17.77
N PRO A 137 10.86 -2.35 18.81
CA PRO A 137 10.44 -1.02 19.25
C PRO A 137 10.60 0.01 18.12
N PHE A 138 9.87 1.12 18.24
CA PHE A 138 10.00 2.24 17.31
C PHE A 138 11.42 2.77 17.29
N SER A 139 11.89 3.14 16.10
CA SER A 139 13.24 3.66 15.89
C SER A 139 13.19 5.01 15.20
N GLU A 140 13.58 6.05 15.94
CA GLU A 140 13.74 7.42 15.42
C GLU A 140 14.83 7.51 14.33
N THR A 141 15.85 6.65 14.38
CA THR A 141 16.92 6.64 13.37
C THR A 141 16.50 5.91 12.11
N GLY A 142 15.69 4.84 12.24
CA GLY A 142 15.11 4.10 11.12
C GLY A 142 14.14 4.92 10.27
N PHE A 143 13.58 4.31 9.21
CA PHE A 143 12.55 4.96 8.40
C PHE A 143 11.22 5.03 9.16
N HIS A 144 10.66 6.25 9.30
CA HIS A 144 9.36 6.49 9.91
C HIS A 144 8.66 7.71 9.26
N PHE A 145 7.33 7.79 9.39
CA PHE A 145 6.53 8.85 8.75
C PHE A 145 6.63 10.26 9.36
N ASN A 146 7.50 10.47 10.36
CA ASN A 146 7.78 11.81 10.91
C ASN A 146 9.07 12.41 10.33
N LYS A 147 9.76 11.71 9.42
CA LYS A 147 10.97 12.24 8.79
C LYS A 147 10.62 13.54 8.04
N PRO A 148 11.39 14.63 8.22
CA PRO A 148 11.08 15.92 7.58
C PRO A 148 10.95 15.86 6.06
N PHE A 149 11.74 15.00 5.41
CA PHE A 149 11.70 14.84 3.95
C PHE A 149 10.38 14.24 3.42
N LEU A 150 9.55 13.64 4.28
CA LEU A 150 8.23 13.11 3.93
C LEU A 150 7.12 14.16 4.09
N ARG A 151 7.40 15.35 4.65
CA ARG A 151 6.41 16.43 4.78
C ARG A 151 5.71 16.78 3.47
N PRO A 152 6.40 16.86 2.32
CA PRO A 152 5.73 17.07 1.04
C PRO A 152 4.72 15.97 0.75
N GLU A 153 5.01 14.70 1.07
CA GLU A 153 4.18 13.51 0.77
C GLU A 153 2.89 13.40 1.60
N ILE A 154 2.63 14.36 2.48
CA ILE A 154 1.40 14.42 3.29
C ILE A 154 0.24 14.91 2.42
N LEU A 155 -0.80 14.08 2.31
CA LEU A 155 -2.08 14.46 1.74
C LEU A 155 -2.90 15.27 2.73
N TRP A 156 -2.95 14.83 3.99
CA TRP A 156 -3.78 15.46 5.01
C TRP A 156 -3.26 15.20 6.43
N GLU A 157 -3.42 16.17 7.31
CA GLU A 157 -3.20 16.06 8.76
C GLU A 157 -4.36 16.71 9.51
N GLY A 158 -4.80 16.07 10.59
CA GLY A 158 -5.88 16.59 11.43
C GLY A 158 -6.36 15.54 12.42
N GLU A 159 -7.57 15.72 12.94
CA GLU A 159 -8.16 14.80 13.92
C GLU A 159 -9.23 13.91 13.27
N LEU A 160 -9.15 12.60 13.52
CA LEU A 160 -10.20 11.64 13.19
C LEU A 160 -10.52 10.82 14.42
N LEU A 161 -11.80 10.70 14.76
CA LEU A 161 -12.27 9.99 15.97
C LEU A 161 -11.51 10.40 17.25
N ARG A 162 -11.18 11.69 17.39
CA ARG A 162 -10.43 12.25 18.53
C ARG A 162 -8.95 11.86 18.62
N HIS A 163 -8.39 11.30 17.57
CA HIS A 163 -6.96 11.04 17.45
C HIS A 163 -6.34 11.92 16.36
N PRO A 164 -5.16 12.53 16.60
CA PRO A 164 -4.38 13.13 15.53
C PRO A 164 -3.96 12.04 14.54
N VAL A 165 -4.13 12.32 13.25
CA VAL A 165 -3.86 11.40 12.15
C VAL A 165 -3.11 12.14 11.06
N ARG A 166 -2.17 11.44 10.44
CA ARG A 166 -1.51 11.85 9.20
C ARG A 166 -1.83 10.85 8.10
N LEU A 167 -2.29 11.35 6.96
CA LEU A 167 -2.49 10.58 5.74
C LEU A 167 -1.44 11.02 4.72
N LEU A 168 -0.58 10.10 4.30
CA LEU A 168 0.41 10.32 3.23
C LEU A 168 -0.02 9.59 1.95
N TYR A 169 0.49 10.05 0.82
CA TYR A 169 0.45 9.26 -0.42
C TYR A 169 1.31 8.02 -0.28
N ASN A 170 0.85 6.88 -0.80
CA ASN A 170 1.77 5.79 -1.05
C ASN A 170 2.59 6.10 -2.31
N LYS A 171 3.92 6.07 -2.18
CA LYS A 171 4.85 6.40 -3.28
C LYS A 171 4.78 5.43 -4.46
N PHE A 172 4.46 4.15 -4.21
CA PHE A 172 4.36 3.12 -5.25
C PHE A 172 3.01 2.41 -5.13
N PRO A 173 1.92 3.07 -5.55
CA PRO A 173 0.57 2.55 -5.38
C PRO A 173 0.33 1.29 -6.21
N PHE A 174 -0.53 0.43 -5.69
CA PHE A 174 -1.06 -0.78 -6.35
C PHE A 174 -2.57 -0.93 -6.13
N VAL A 175 -3.20 0.09 -5.57
CA VAL A 175 -4.65 0.20 -5.41
C VAL A 175 -5.06 1.66 -5.63
N PRO A 176 -6.32 1.94 -6.00
CA PRO A 176 -6.76 3.31 -6.22
C PRO A 176 -6.78 4.13 -4.92
N LEU A 177 -6.39 5.40 -5.03
CA LEU A 177 -6.28 6.35 -3.90
C LEU A 177 -5.45 5.78 -2.73
N HIS A 178 -4.33 5.14 -3.06
CA HIS A 178 -3.51 4.44 -2.08
C HIS A 178 -2.86 5.43 -1.09
N GLY A 179 -3.27 5.33 0.17
CA GLY A 179 -2.77 6.16 1.25
C GLY A 179 -2.06 5.36 2.34
N LEU A 180 -1.26 6.07 3.14
CA LEU A 180 -0.60 5.59 4.34
C LEU A 180 -1.13 6.39 5.52
N LEU A 181 -2.01 5.80 6.32
CA LEU A 181 -2.64 6.41 7.47
C LEU A 181 -1.86 6.07 8.74
N VAL A 182 -1.33 7.10 9.39
CA VAL A 182 -0.52 7.01 10.61
C VAL A 182 -1.35 7.56 11.77
N PRO A 183 -1.82 6.71 12.70
CA PRO A 183 -2.48 7.18 13.91
C PRO A 183 -1.45 7.78 14.86
N VAL A 184 -1.82 8.87 15.55
CA VAL A 184 -1.01 9.55 16.57
C VAL A 184 0.47 9.67 16.21
N PRO A 185 0.81 10.26 15.04
CA PRO A 185 2.15 10.18 14.46
C PRO A 185 3.27 10.60 15.43
N GLU A 186 3.03 11.62 16.25
CA GLU A 186 4.02 12.14 17.20
C GLU A 186 4.31 11.19 18.39
N ARG A 187 3.49 10.16 18.62
CA ARG A 187 3.78 9.12 19.63
C ARG A 187 4.82 8.10 19.17
N GLY A 188 5.17 8.05 17.88
CA GLY A 188 6.16 7.11 17.35
C GLY A 188 5.84 5.66 17.73
N LEU A 189 4.63 5.20 17.40
CA LEU A 189 4.22 3.84 17.76
C LEU A 189 4.97 2.81 16.91
N PRO A 190 5.47 1.70 17.49
CA PRO A 190 6.06 0.62 16.69
C PRO A 190 5.03 0.04 15.73
N GLN A 191 5.47 -0.64 14.67
CA GLN A 191 4.60 -1.40 13.76
C GLN A 191 4.05 -2.68 14.44
N ALA A 192 3.29 -2.47 15.51
CA ALA A 192 2.59 -3.44 16.33
C ALA A 192 1.19 -2.88 16.60
N ILE A 193 0.16 -3.73 16.55
CA ILE A 193 -1.21 -3.30 16.80
C ILE A 193 -1.62 -3.64 18.23
N GLU A 194 -2.07 -2.64 18.97
CA GLU A 194 -2.70 -2.80 20.28
C GLU A 194 -4.23 -2.70 20.12
N GLN A 195 -4.99 -3.09 21.15
CA GLN A 195 -6.46 -3.08 21.13
C GLN A 195 -7.00 -1.72 20.72
N GLU A 196 -6.45 -0.64 21.29
CA GLU A 196 -6.83 0.74 20.98
C GLU A 196 -6.76 1.01 19.47
N TRP A 197 -5.67 0.62 18.81
CA TRP A 197 -5.44 0.90 17.39
C TRP A 197 -6.24 -0.02 16.46
N HIS A 198 -6.51 -1.25 16.90
CA HIS A 198 -7.46 -2.12 16.20
C HIS A 198 -8.88 -1.53 16.22
N LEU A 199 -9.37 -1.12 17.40
CA LEU A 199 -10.69 -0.51 17.54
C LEU A 199 -10.78 0.82 16.79
N PHE A 200 -9.74 1.64 16.87
CA PHE A 200 -9.64 2.87 16.08
C PHE A 200 -9.76 2.59 14.58
N ALA A 201 -8.99 1.64 14.02
CA ALA A 201 -9.04 1.30 12.60
C ALA A 201 -10.42 0.76 12.19
N TRP A 202 -11.01 -0.10 13.01
CA TRP A 202 -12.37 -0.63 12.79
C TRP A 202 -13.41 0.50 12.70
N HIS A 203 -13.47 1.34 13.73
CA HIS A 203 -14.45 2.44 13.79
C HIS A 203 -14.18 3.50 12.73
N LEU A 204 -12.92 3.75 12.40
CA LEU A 204 -12.56 4.68 11.34
C LEU A 204 -13.03 4.16 9.99
N CYS A 205 -12.74 2.89 9.66
CA CYS A 205 -13.18 2.29 8.41
C CYS A 205 -14.71 2.28 8.29
N GLN A 206 -15.43 1.96 9.39
CA GLN A 206 -16.89 2.04 9.43
C GLN A 206 -17.41 3.46 9.21
N THR A 207 -16.80 4.46 9.84
CA THR A 207 -17.22 5.86 9.74
C THR A 207 -16.97 6.40 8.34
N LEU A 208 -15.73 6.28 7.85
CA LEU A 208 -15.34 6.79 6.55
C LEU A 208 -16.04 6.06 5.41
N GLY A 209 -16.25 4.74 5.53
CA GLY A 209 -16.98 3.97 4.52
C GLY A 209 -18.45 4.36 4.38
N GLY A 210 -19.05 5.00 5.39
CA GLY A 210 -20.39 5.59 5.30
C GLY A 210 -20.45 6.86 4.43
N HIS A 211 -19.32 7.56 4.29
CA HIS A 211 -19.19 8.77 3.46
C HIS A 211 -18.49 8.51 2.12
N ILE A 212 -17.64 7.49 2.08
CA ILE A 212 -16.76 7.16 0.96
C ILE A 212 -17.01 5.68 0.61
N PRO A 213 -18.02 5.39 -0.23
CA PRO A 213 -18.28 4.02 -0.67
C PRO A 213 -17.03 3.38 -1.27
N GLY A 214 -16.74 2.15 -0.84
CA GLY A 214 -15.54 1.42 -1.28
C GLY A 214 -14.28 1.71 -0.47
N PHE A 215 -14.32 2.57 0.55
CA PHE A 215 -13.18 2.81 1.45
C PHE A 215 -12.81 1.53 2.22
N LYS A 216 -11.52 1.22 2.22
CA LYS A 216 -10.94 0.07 2.92
C LYS A 216 -9.64 0.49 3.61
N MET A 217 -9.32 -0.20 4.70
CA MET A 217 -8.02 -0.09 5.34
C MET A 217 -7.35 -1.46 5.40
N ALA A 218 -6.03 -1.52 5.42
CA ALA A 218 -5.30 -2.76 5.56
C ALA A 218 -4.05 -2.60 6.41
N TYR A 219 -3.58 -3.71 6.97
CA TYR A 219 -2.41 -3.74 7.84
C TYR A 219 -1.60 -5.01 7.59
N ASN A 220 -0.28 -4.84 7.62
CA ASN A 220 0.70 -5.91 7.60
C ASN A 220 1.32 -6.00 8.99
N SER A 221 1.25 -7.15 9.65
CA SER A 221 2.00 -7.38 10.89
C SER A 221 3.49 -7.49 10.62
N TYR A 222 4.31 -7.38 11.66
CA TYR A 222 5.71 -7.78 11.56
C TYR A 222 5.82 -9.25 11.12
N GLY A 223 6.78 -9.55 10.24
CA GLY A 223 6.89 -10.84 9.57
C GLY A 223 5.89 -11.08 8.43
N ALA A 224 4.92 -10.18 8.21
CA ALA A 224 3.90 -10.24 7.16
C ALA A 224 4.06 -9.16 6.08
N GLN A 225 5.30 -8.93 5.61
CA GLN A 225 5.66 -7.89 4.64
C GLN A 225 5.45 -6.46 5.17
N ALA A 226 5.52 -6.26 6.49
CA ALA A 226 5.68 -4.93 7.07
C ALA A 226 7.12 -4.43 6.85
N SER A 227 7.28 -3.26 6.24
CA SER A 227 8.61 -2.73 5.85
C SER A 227 8.99 -1.42 6.56
N VAL A 228 8.16 -0.92 7.48
CA VAL A 228 8.34 0.35 8.18
C VAL A 228 8.18 0.11 9.68
N ASN A 229 8.99 0.77 10.51
CA ASN A 229 8.97 0.55 11.96
C ASN A 229 7.90 1.39 12.70
N HIS A 230 7.13 2.21 11.98
CA HIS A 230 6.11 3.11 12.52
C HIS A 230 4.72 2.58 12.16
N LEU A 231 3.85 2.43 13.17
CA LEU A 231 2.46 2.02 13.01
C LEU A 231 1.76 2.80 11.90
N HIS A 232 1.26 2.09 10.90
CA HIS A 232 0.45 2.66 9.84
C HIS A 232 -0.52 1.63 9.27
N PHE A 233 -1.59 2.15 8.68
CA PHE A 233 -2.56 1.42 7.88
C PHE A 233 -2.45 1.86 6.43
N GLN A 234 -2.60 0.93 5.51
CA GLN A 234 -2.77 1.22 4.09
C GLN A 234 -4.24 1.56 3.86
N THR A 235 -4.56 2.53 3.01
CA THR A 235 -5.94 2.89 2.68
C THR A 235 -6.18 2.81 1.18
N CYS A 236 -7.38 2.45 0.75
CA CYS A 236 -7.78 2.55 -0.65
C CYS A 236 -9.28 2.79 -0.79
N VAL A 237 -9.72 3.17 -1.98
CA VAL A 237 -11.14 3.25 -2.35
C VAL A 237 -11.36 2.46 -3.62
N ARG A 238 -12.25 1.47 -3.58
CA ARG A 238 -12.47 0.55 -4.71
C ARG A 238 -13.94 0.41 -5.05
N ASP A 239 -14.25 0.43 -6.34
CA ASP A 239 -15.57 0.03 -6.87
C ASP A 239 -15.75 -1.48 -6.81
N THR A 240 -14.70 -2.21 -7.21
CA THR A 240 -14.70 -3.66 -7.25
C THR A 240 -14.22 -4.23 -5.91
N PRO A 241 -14.97 -5.15 -5.29
CA PRO A 241 -14.52 -5.87 -4.11
C PRO A 241 -13.17 -6.56 -4.36
N LEU A 242 -12.37 -6.73 -3.31
CA LEU A 242 -11.19 -7.58 -3.38
C LEU A 242 -11.63 -9.05 -3.54
N PRO A 243 -10.84 -9.91 -4.20
CA PRO A 243 -11.15 -11.33 -4.34
C PRO A 243 -11.54 -12.04 -3.05
N VAL A 244 -10.85 -11.76 -1.94
CA VAL A 244 -11.17 -12.32 -0.61
C VAL A 244 -12.59 -12.03 -0.14
N GLU A 245 -13.25 -11.00 -0.66
CA GLU A 245 -14.62 -10.60 -0.29
C GLU A 245 -15.69 -11.33 -1.09
N SER A 246 -15.31 -12.20 -2.02
CA SER A 246 -16.27 -12.91 -2.86
C SER A 246 -17.10 -13.93 -2.06
N THR A 247 -18.39 -14.01 -2.36
CA THR A 247 -19.35 -14.83 -1.60
C THR A 247 -19.20 -16.33 -1.81
N HIS A 248 -18.44 -16.75 -2.82
CA HIS A 248 -18.19 -18.17 -3.09
C HIS A 248 -17.18 -18.82 -2.12
N TRP A 249 -16.47 -18.00 -1.33
CA TRP A 249 -15.54 -18.49 -0.31
C TRP A 249 -16.27 -19.01 0.94
N GLN A 250 -15.69 -20.02 1.59
CA GLN A 250 -16.24 -20.64 2.80
C GLN A 250 -16.43 -19.66 3.97
N HIS A 251 -15.56 -18.66 4.13
CA HIS A 251 -15.73 -17.62 5.16
C HIS A 251 -16.92 -16.66 4.89
N HIS A 252 -17.59 -16.81 3.74
CA HIS A 252 -18.87 -16.19 3.40
C HIS A 252 -20.02 -17.19 3.26
N GLY A 253 -19.82 -18.46 3.67
CA GLY A 253 -20.82 -19.53 3.51
C GLY A 253 -20.84 -20.17 2.11
N GLY A 254 -19.86 -19.84 1.26
CA GLY A 254 -19.66 -20.49 -0.02
C GLY A 254 -19.02 -21.89 0.12
N GLN A 255 -18.71 -22.51 -1.02
CA GLN A 255 -18.24 -23.91 -1.07
C GLN A 255 -16.72 -24.04 -1.16
N THR A 256 -16.03 -22.99 -1.63
CA THR A 256 -14.60 -23.05 -1.93
C THR A 256 -13.79 -22.52 -0.74
N ALA A 257 -12.77 -23.27 -0.32
CA ALA A 257 -11.82 -22.77 0.68
C ALA A 257 -10.92 -21.69 0.06
N TYR A 258 -10.64 -20.63 0.81
CA TYR A 258 -9.60 -19.68 0.43
C TYR A 258 -8.22 -20.36 0.58
N PRO A 259 -7.22 -20.10 -0.30
CA PRO A 259 -5.94 -20.82 -0.27
C PRO A 259 -5.12 -20.63 1.01
N VAL A 260 -5.38 -19.55 1.73
CA VAL A 260 -4.81 -19.23 3.04
C VAL A 260 -5.93 -19.20 4.08
N PRO A 261 -5.69 -19.60 5.35
CA PRO A 261 -6.64 -19.38 6.43
C PRO A 261 -7.17 -17.93 6.43
N CYS A 262 -8.48 -17.77 6.28
CA CYS A 262 -9.15 -16.48 6.27
C CYS A 262 -10.23 -16.46 7.34
N HIS A 263 -10.02 -15.65 8.38
CA HIS A 263 -10.96 -15.46 9.47
C HIS A 263 -11.70 -14.14 9.28
N CYS A 264 -13.02 -14.22 9.18
CA CYS A 264 -13.87 -13.08 8.95
C CYS A 264 -14.66 -12.73 10.22
N PHE A 265 -14.49 -11.50 10.71
CA PHE A 265 -15.14 -11.02 11.92
C PHE A 265 -16.12 -9.90 11.61
N THR A 266 -17.26 -9.88 12.30
CA THR A 266 -18.25 -8.78 12.27
C THR A 266 -18.36 -8.06 13.61
N ALA A 267 -17.62 -8.51 14.62
CA ALA A 267 -17.53 -7.89 15.93
C ALA A 267 -16.06 -7.54 16.23
N PRO A 268 -15.75 -6.28 16.60
CA PRO A 268 -14.37 -5.83 16.78
C PRO A 268 -13.67 -6.48 17.98
N LEU A 269 -14.39 -6.85 19.04
CA LEU A 269 -13.77 -7.50 20.20
C LEU A 269 -13.40 -8.96 19.92
N ASP A 270 -14.23 -9.69 19.18
CA ASP A 270 -13.91 -11.06 18.76
C ASP A 270 -12.68 -11.07 17.84
N ALA A 271 -12.62 -10.11 16.91
CA ALA A 271 -11.45 -9.88 16.08
C ALA A 271 -10.19 -9.62 16.93
N TRP A 272 -10.30 -8.74 17.93
CA TRP A 272 -9.18 -8.43 18.82
C TRP A 272 -8.66 -9.66 19.57
N PHE A 273 -9.53 -10.47 20.18
CA PHE A 273 -9.09 -11.66 20.90
C PHE A 273 -8.34 -12.65 19.99
N PHE A 274 -8.77 -12.76 18.73
CA PHE A 274 -8.05 -13.57 17.75
C PHE A 274 -6.70 -12.94 17.39
N ILE A 275 -6.63 -11.63 17.16
CA ILE A 275 -5.38 -10.90 16.86
C ILE A 275 -4.38 -11.05 18.02
N ASP A 276 -4.82 -10.87 19.25
CA ASP A 276 -3.99 -11.02 20.46
C ASP A 276 -3.47 -12.46 20.59
N HIS A 277 -4.31 -13.47 20.32
CA HIS A 277 -3.87 -14.86 20.26
C HIS A 277 -2.76 -15.09 19.22
N LEU A 278 -2.90 -14.54 18.01
CA LEU A 278 -1.85 -14.63 16.98
C LEU A 278 -0.55 -13.94 17.42
N GLN A 279 -0.64 -12.79 18.09
CA GLN A 279 0.53 -12.07 18.61
C GLN A 279 1.25 -12.88 19.70
N GLN A 280 0.50 -13.48 20.63
CA GLN A 280 1.05 -14.36 21.67
C GLN A 280 1.71 -15.61 21.06
N ALA A 281 1.11 -16.17 20.01
CA ALA A 281 1.65 -17.28 19.25
C ALA A 281 2.81 -16.90 18.30
N ARG A 282 3.16 -15.62 18.19
CA ARG A 282 4.14 -15.08 17.21
C ARG A 282 3.82 -15.49 15.77
N GLN A 283 2.53 -15.56 15.44
CA GLN A 283 2.05 -15.86 14.10
C GLN A 283 1.86 -14.54 13.32
N PRO A 284 2.55 -14.33 12.18
CA PRO A 284 2.30 -13.19 11.31
C PRO A 284 0.91 -13.25 10.67
N TYR A 285 0.35 -12.09 10.35
CA TYR A 285 -0.96 -11.97 9.73
C TYR A 285 -1.08 -10.68 8.90
N ASN A 286 -2.01 -10.72 7.94
CA ASN A 286 -2.50 -9.53 7.24
C ASN A 286 -3.94 -9.27 7.63
N MET A 287 -4.33 -8.00 7.63
CA MET A 287 -5.68 -7.56 7.94
C MET A 287 -6.23 -6.68 6.83
N ILE A 288 -7.49 -6.88 6.46
CA ILE A 288 -8.27 -5.99 5.61
C ILE A 288 -9.54 -5.60 6.36
N TYR A 289 -9.69 -4.32 6.64
CA TYR A 289 -10.88 -3.70 7.21
C TYR A 289 -11.78 -3.21 6.08
N THR A 290 -13.04 -3.59 6.18
CA THR A 290 -14.15 -3.03 5.39
C THR A 290 -15.22 -2.55 6.37
N PRO A 291 -16.17 -1.69 5.97
CA PRO A 291 -17.23 -1.25 6.88
C PRO A 291 -17.95 -2.45 7.51
N GLY A 292 -17.90 -2.53 8.84
CA GLY A 292 -18.53 -3.58 9.66
C GLY A 292 -17.86 -4.96 9.63
N ARG A 293 -16.66 -5.09 9.06
CA ARG A 293 -15.99 -6.39 8.90
C ARG A 293 -14.47 -6.30 8.88
N LEU A 294 -13.82 -7.32 9.46
CA LEU A 294 -12.38 -7.56 9.32
C LEU A 294 -12.15 -8.93 8.68
N TYR A 295 -11.27 -8.97 7.69
CA TYR A 295 -10.60 -10.19 7.23
C TYR A 295 -9.22 -10.26 7.88
N CYS A 296 -8.95 -11.31 8.65
CA CYS A 296 -7.65 -11.59 9.24
C CYS A 296 -7.09 -12.87 8.60
N LEU A 297 -5.91 -12.77 7.99
CA LEU A 297 -5.24 -13.86 7.28
C LEU A 297 -3.91 -14.19 7.96
N PRO A 298 -3.89 -15.15 8.91
CA PRO A 298 -2.65 -15.72 9.43
C PRO A 298 -1.82 -16.33 8.29
N ARG A 299 -0.50 -16.25 8.41
CA ARG A 299 0.44 -16.74 7.39
C ARG A 299 1.80 -17.07 7.97
N GLN A 300 2.55 -17.94 7.32
CA GLN A 300 3.95 -18.18 7.67
C GLN A 300 4.79 -16.89 7.61
N PRO A 301 5.83 -16.76 8.46
CA PRO A 301 6.75 -15.63 8.39
C PRO A 301 7.36 -15.43 7.01
N GLN A 302 7.58 -14.18 6.62
CA GLN A 302 8.30 -13.85 5.38
C GLN A 302 9.67 -14.53 5.34
N GLY A 303 10.04 -15.06 4.16
CA GLY A 303 11.27 -15.80 3.97
C GLY A 303 11.25 -17.26 4.46
N SER A 304 10.10 -17.77 4.92
CA SER A 304 9.93 -19.19 5.31
C SER A 304 9.74 -20.13 4.10
N HIS A 305 9.19 -19.62 3.00
CA HIS A 305 8.96 -20.36 1.76
C HIS A 305 9.71 -19.71 0.58
N PRO A 306 10.06 -20.48 -0.46
CA PRO A 306 10.52 -19.92 -1.73
C PRO A 306 9.47 -18.97 -2.30
N GLN A 307 9.87 -17.78 -2.73
CA GLN A 307 8.98 -16.88 -3.47
C GLN A 307 9.10 -17.18 -4.96
N PRO A 308 7.98 -17.21 -5.70
CA PRO A 308 8.05 -17.36 -7.14
C PRO A 308 8.70 -16.11 -7.74
N ALA A 309 9.49 -16.28 -8.81
CA ALA A 309 10.28 -15.20 -9.40
C ALA A 309 9.45 -13.99 -9.86
N TRP A 310 8.16 -14.19 -10.13
CA TRP A 310 7.23 -13.15 -10.56
C TRP A 310 6.66 -12.31 -9.41
N SER A 311 6.74 -12.80 -8.17
CA SER A 311 6.18 -12.13 -6.99
C SER A 311 7.28 -11.61 -6.06
N PRO A 312 7.23 -10.32 -5.67
CA PRO A 312 8.17 -9.75 -4.70
C PRO A 312 7.86 -10.15 -3.26
N GLY A 313 6.75 -10.85 -2.99
CA GLY A 313 6.24 -11.18 -1.66
C GLY A 313 4.74 -10.94 -1.53
N TYR A 314 4.15 -11.46 -0.45
CA TYR A 314 2.70 -11.43 -0.22
C TYR A 314 2.34 -10.50 0.94
N ALA A 315 2.04 -9.24 0.61
CA ALA A 315 1.49 -8.28 1.55
C ALA A 315 -0.05 -8.37 1.55
N TRP A 316 -0.74 -7.46 2.25
CA TRP A 316 -2.19 -7.52 2.39
C TRP A 316 -2.96 -7.63 1.06
N TYR A 317 -2.45 -7.04 -0.03
CA TYR A 317 -3.13 -7.04 -1.33
C TYR A 317 -3.05 -8.40 -2.01
N GLU A 318 -1.85 -9.00 -2.03
CA GLU A 318 -1.65 -10.36 -2.51
C GLU A 318 -2.45 -11.36 -1.66
N MET A 319 -2.42 -11.22 -0.33
CA MET A 319 -3.23 -12.04 0.57
C MET A 319 -4.74 -11.86 0.35
N ALA A 320 -5.18 -10.69 -0.12
CA ALA A 320 -6.56 -10.43 -0.50
C ALA A 320 -6.92 -10.93 -1.92
N GLY A 321 -5.97 -11.56 -2.62
CA GLY A 321 -6.11 -12.20 -3.93
C GLY A 321 -5.79 -11.30 -5.12
N GLY A 322 -5.24 -10.11 -4.87
CA GLY A 322 -4.75 -9.21 -5.92
C GLY A 322 -3.23 -9.32 -6.10
N MET A 323 -2.77 -9.64 -7.29
CA MET A 323 -1.37 -10.00 -7.55
C MET A 323 -0.67 -8.94 -8.39
N THR A 324 0.55 -8.56 -8.04
CA THR A 324 1.34 -7.62 -8.85
C THR A 324 2.41 -8.37 -9.65
N ALA A 325 2.25 -8.45 -10.96
CA ALA A 325 3.26 -8.93 -11.90
C ALA A 325 4.22 -7.80 -12.29
N TYR A 326 5.52 -8.07 -12.21
CA TYR A 326 6.57 -7.07 -12.45
C TYR A 326 7.09 -7.02 -13.89
N ASN A 327 6.70 -7.97 -14.73
CA ASN A 327 7.00 -7.93 -16.16
C ASN A 327 5.79 -8.41 -16.96
N ARG A 328 5.79 -8.07 -18.25
CA ARG A 328 4.71 -8.37 -19.18
C ARG A 328 4.48 -9.86 -19.39
N VAL A 329 5.56 -10.65 -19.47
CA VAL A 329 5.49 -12.10 -19.70
C VAL A 329 4.74 -12.79 -18.57
N ASP A 330 5.05 -12.44 -17.32
CA ASP A 330 4.35 -12.98 -16.15
C ASP A 330 2.89 -12.52 -16.10
N PHE A 331 2.63 -11.23 -16.36
CA PHE A 331 1.27 -10.72 -16.42
C PHE A 331 0.41 -11.49 -17.42
N ASP A 332 0.93 -11.77 -18.61
CA ASP A 332 0.17 -12.45 -19.68
C ASP A 332 0.01 -13.96 -19.42
N ARG A 333 0.99 -14.63 -18.79
CA ARG A 333 0.99 -16.10 -18.65
C ARG A 333 0.35 -16.65 -17.38
N LEU A 334 0.34 -15.90 -16.28
CA LEU A 334 -0.06 -16.42 -14.96
C LEU A 334 -1.51 -16.91 -14.98
N SER A 335 -1.73 -18.16 -14.59
CA SER A 335 -3.05 -18.78 -14.53
C SER A 335 -3.65 -18.75 -13.13
N ALA A 336 -4.95 -19.02 -13.01
CA ALA A 336 -5.60 -19.05 -11.70
C ALA A 336 -5.02 -20.13 -10.76
N ALA A 337 -4.50 -21.22 -11.34
CA ALA A 337 -3.81 -22.28 -10.60
C ALA A 337 -2.45 -21.80 -10.07
N ASP A 338 -1.65 -21.12 -10.89
CA ASP A 338 -0.36 -20.57 -10.46
C ASP A 338 -0.53 -19.63 -9.25
N LEU A 339 -1.57 -18.81 -9.26
CA LEU A 339 -1.88 -17.85 -8.19
C LEU A 339 -2.41 -18.54 -6.92
N HIS A 340 -3.25 -19.57 -7.10
CA HIS A 340 -3.75 -20.37 -5.99
C HIS A 340 -2.60 -21.07 -5.26
N ASP A 341 -1.74 -21.77 -6.00
CA ASP A 341 -0.60 -22.52 -5.45
C ASP A 341 0.40 -21.58 -4.77
N ALA A 342 0.64 -20.42 -5.38
CA ALA A 342 1.45 -19.35 -4.84
C ALA A 342 0.95 -18.85 -3.47
N LEU A 343 -0.37 -18.61 -3.33
CA LEU A 343 -0.97 -18.22 -2.06
C LEU A 343 -0.94 -19.34 -1.02
N ALA A 344 -1.24 -20.58 -1.44
CA ALA A 344 -1.27 -21.72 -0.52
C ALA A 344 0.09 -21.98 0.15
N GLN A 345 1.20 -21.64 -0.51
CA GLN A 345 2.56 -21.75 0.08
C GLN A 345 2.82 -20.78 1.23
N VAL A 346 1.98 -19.75 1.37
CA VAL A 346 2.13 -18.70 2.39
C VAL A 346 1.34 -19.04 3.65
N ALA A 347 0.43 -20.01 3.60
CA ALA A 347 -0.49 -20.40 4.66
C ALA A 347 0.18 -20.81 5.99
#